data_AF-A0A4T0BY38-F1
#
_entry.id   AF-A0A4T0BY38-F1
#
_cell.length_a   1.000
_cell.length_b   1.000
_cell.length_c   1.000
_cell.angle_alpha   90.00
_cell.angle_beta   90.00
_cell.angle_gamma   90.00
#
_symmetry.space_group_name_H-M   'P 1'
#
loop_
_entity.id
_entity.type
_entity.pdbx_description
1 polymer ?
#
loop_
_entity_poly.entity_id
_entity_poly.type
_entity_poly.pdbx_seq_one_letter_code
_entity_poly.pdbx_strand_id
1 'polypeptide(L)'
;MILPLQTLALGAALALSNLPLSHGLSASDIPADIPVSQLISSATAALAQGNGQDALTYYDAAITRDPQNYLTIFRRGAAYLQLGKSSQASHDFDRVLAIKPTFEGALVQRAKIKSRNGDWSGAKSDYETAGKKDGDEIRELLEAQNAATLAHKAEQDGHWSDCTTQADIAVLVAGGAMDLRHTRAKCRFEKGDIVEALSDLLHIAQVSSGSSEHLQISATSFYALNEPVSGMGQVKKCLHSDPDSKPCRKLLKAEKAVDKQLKKVKDAMEKSRYINAVNILVPTKDDDGLLKTVKDSTQQCRDEGLIHKNAPDRLYNDLIELTCEAYTEMNNLKKAQPYCEEALTHNPNCLPALIGKATRQLDADEFEPAIQTLNQAKEHHQNSQKVQELLQKAHTLLKRSKQKDYYKVLGVTRDSEEREIKKAYRKLTILHHPDKAAQKGTSPEEAQKKMAEINEAYEVLSDPELKARFDRGDDPNDQSQQGSPFQGQPFGFPGGGQQQFFHQRPGGGQGFKFQHQGGFQFPGGGFPF
;
A
#
# COMPACT_ATOMS: atom_id res chain seq x y z
N MET A 1 9.92 77.28 1.37
CA MET A 1 9.98 77.19 -0.10
C MET A 1 9.40 75.83 -0.48
N ILE A 2 8.52 75.80 -1.48
CA ILE A 2 7.75 74.65 -2.03
C ILE A 2 6.37 74.40 -1.38
N LEU A 3 5.33 74.93 -2.06
CA LEU A 3 3.90 74.57 -2.06
C LEU A 3 3.67 73.37 -3.04
N PRO A 4 2.43 72.95 -3.38
CA PRO A 4 1.35 72.29 -2.61
C PRO A 4 0.82 71.03 -3.38
N LEU A 5 -0.24 70.36 -2.92
CA LEU A 5 -1.22 69.74 -3.83
C LEU A 5 -2.55 69.41 -3.10
N GLN A 6 -3.58 70.16 -3.48
CA GLN A 6 -5.00 69.77 -3.36
C GLN A 6 -5.34 68.83 -4.52
N THR A 7 -6.31 67.93 -4.28
CA THR A 7 -7.51 67.64 -5.12
C THR A 7 -7.86 66.14 -5.22
N LEU A 8 -9.17 65.87 -5.06
CA LEU A 8 -9.97 64.77 -5.65
C LEU A 8 -9.71 63.34 -5.11
N ALA A 9 -10.68 62.46 -4.81
CA ALA A 9 -12.13 62.47 -4.95
C ALA A 9 -12.75 61.38 -4.06
N LEU A 10 -14.07 61.52 -3.86
CA LEU A 10 -15.01 60.59 -3.23
C LEU A 10 -14.89 59.12 -3.69
N GLY A 11 -15.21 58.21 -2.77
CA GLY A 11 -16.07 57.05 -3.05
C GLY A 11 -15.39 55.76 -3.52
N ALA A 12 -15.10 54.88 -2.58
CA ALA A 12 -15.04 53.43 -2.84
C ALA A 12 -15.94 52.73 -1.84
N ALA A 13 -17.23 52.73 -2.18
CA ALA A 13 -18.24 51.91 -1.55
C ALA A 13 -17.89 50.41 -1.73
N LEU A 14 -18.15 49.65 -0.65
CA LEU A 14 -18.50 48.24 -0.61
C LEU A 14 -18.59 47.54 -1.99
N ALA A 15 -17.49 46.97 -2.46
CA ALA A 15 -17.53 45.88 -3.43
C ALA A 15 -17.71 44.56 -2.67
N LEU A 16 -18.86 44.40 -2.01
CA LEU A 16 -19.40 43.07 -1.74
C LEU A 16 -19.81 42.53 -3.11
N SER A 17 -19.10 41.50 -3.55
CA SER A 17 -19.41 40.67 -4.70
C SER A 17 -20.92 40.45 -4.82
N ASN A 18 -21.52 40.95 -5.91
CA ASN A 18 -22.79 40.46 -6.45
C ASN A 18 -22.59 39.00 -6.89
N LEU A 19 -22.54 38.09 -5.93
CA LEU A 19 -23.05 36.74 -6.16
C LEU A 19 -24.57 36.92 -6.25
N PRO A 20 -25.23 36.54 -7.35
CA PRO A 20 -26.68 36.51 -7.35
C PRO A 20 -27.07 35.53 -6.26
N LEU A 21 -27.63 36.05 -5.16
CA LEU A 21 -28.41 35.25 -4.23
C LEU A 21 -29.51 34.63 -5.10
N SER A 22 -29.38 33.35 -5.44
CA SER A 22 -30.45 32.59 -6.07
C SER A 22 -31.58 32.54 -5.04
N HIS A 23 -32.51 33.50 -5.14
CA HIS A 23 -33.72 33.51 -4.35
C HIS A 23 -34.55 32.32 -4.83
N GLY A 24 -34.59 31.26 -4.02
CA GLY A 24 -35.45 30.11 -4.29
C GLY A 24 -36.91 30.55 -4.24
N LEU A 25 -37.72 29.99 -5.13
CA LEU A 25 -39.13 30.33 -5.24
C LEU A 25 -39.87 29.98 -3.93
N SER A 26 -40.53 30.96 -3.33
CA SER A 26 -41.40 30.75 -2.18
C SER A 26 -42.88 30.68 -2.59
N ALA A 27 -43.72 30.10 -1.72
CA ALA A 27 -45.15 30.02 -1.98
C ALA A 27 -45.83 31.40 -2.11
N SER A 28 -45.30 32.43 -1.44
CA SER A 28 -45.79 33.80 -1.55
C SER A 28 -45.46 34.47 -2.88
N ASP A 29 -44.47 33.96 -3.61
CA ASP A 29 -44.05 34.50 -4.90
C ASP A 29 -44.95 33.99 -6.05
N ILE A 30 -45.89 33.08 -5.76
CA ILE A 30 -46.81 32.51 -6.75
C ILE A 30 -48.15 33.28 -6.71
N PRO A 31 -48.48 34.05 -7.77
CA PRO A 31 -49.77 34.73 -7.86
C PRO A 31 -50.96 33.77 -7.68
N ALA A 32 -51.97 34.24 -6.94
CA ALA A 32 -53.13 33.44 -6.54
C ALA A 32 -54.03 33.01 -7.72
N ASP A 33 -53.99 33.76 -8.81
CA ASP A 33 -54.81 33.62 -10.01
C ASP A 33 -54.23 32.65 -11.05
N ILE A 34 -53.00 32.15 -10.86
CA ILE A 34 -52.38 31.21 -11.82
C ILE A 34 -53.20 29.91 -11.91
N PRO A 35 -53.60 29.46 -13.11
CA PRO A 35 -54.30 28.18 -13.25
C PRO A 35 -53.45 26.98 -12.82
N VAL A 36 -54.11 25.93 -12.30
CA VAL A 36 -53.45 24.68 -11.89
C VAL A 36 -52.62 24.06 -13.03
N SER A 37 -53.12 24.12 -14.27
CA SER A 37 -52.41 23.63 -15.45
C SER A 37 -51.09 24.37 -15.69
N GLN A 38 -51.06 25.69 -15.46
CA GLN A 38 -49.87 26.51 -15.60
C GLN A 38 -48.87 26.22 -14.47
N LEU A 39 -49.34 26.07 -13.23
CA LEU A 39 -48.46 25.64 -12.12
C LEU A 39 -47.78 24.30 -12.40
N ILE A 40 -48.53 23.33 -12.92
CA ILE A 40 -47.98 22.02 -13.29
C ILE A 40 -46.93 22.17 -14.40
N SER A 41 -47.19 23.01 -15.41
CA SER A 41 -46.23 23.28 -16.49
C SER A 41 -44.93 23.92 -15.96
N SER A 42 -45.05 24.90 -15.06
CA SER A 42 -43.91 25.54 -14.40
C SER A 42 -43.12 24.55 -13.57
N ALA A 43 -43.80 23.65 -12.85
CA ALA A 43 -43.16 22.60 -12.08
C ALA A 43 -42.35 21.64 -12.96
N THR A 44 -42.92 21.21 -14.10
CA THR A 44 -42.20 20.35 -15.05
C THR A 44 -41.01 21.04 -15.70
N ALA A 45 -41.13 22.34 -16.04
CA ALA A 45 -40.04 23.12 -16.58
C ALA A 45 -38.91 23.31 -15.55
N ALA A 46 -39.26 23.59 -14.30
CA ALA A 46 -38.29 23.71 -13.21
C ALA A 46 -37.52 22.41 -12.98
N LEU A 47 -38.18 21.24 -13.01
CA LEU A 47 -37.48 19.95 -12.96
C LEU A 47 -36.51 19.76 -14.13
N ALA A 48 -36.95 20.07 -15.35
CA ALA A 48 -36.10 19.95 -16.54
C ALA A 48 -34.86 20.84 -16.49
N GLN A 49 -34.93 21.95 -15.75
CA GLN A 49 -33.83 22.89 -15.51
C GLN A 49 -32.94 22.49 -14.33
N GLY A 50 -33.25 21.41 -13.61
CA GLY A 50 -32.54 21.00 -12.39
C GLY A 50 -32.98 21.78 -11.13
N ASN A 51 -33.95 22.68 -11.24
CA ASN A 51 -34.50 23.46 -10.13
C ASN A 51 -35.56 22.66 -9.38
N GLY A 52 -35.12 21.57 -8.75
CA GLY A 52 -36.00 20.62 -8.08
C GLY A 52 -36.82 21.21 -6.94
N GLN A 53 -36.25 22.13 -6.16
CA GLN A 53 -36.95 22.73 -5.03
C GLN A 53 -38.08 23.66 -5.49
N ASP A 54 -37.85 24.48 -6.53
CA ASP A 54 -38.89 25.34 -7.11
C ASP A 54 -40.02 24.51 -7.73
N ALA A 55 -39.67 23.39 -8.36
CA ALA A 55 -40.67 22.46 -8.88
C ALA A 55 -41.59 21.92 -7.78
N LEU A 56 -41.04 21.58 -6.61
CA LEU A 56 -41.84 21.16 -5.46
C LEU A 56 -42.76 22.28 -4.98
N THR A 57 -42.29 23.53 -4.91
CA THR A 57 -43.11 24.68 -4.54
C THR A 57 -44.30 24.87 -5.50
N TYR A 58 -44.07 24.75 -6.82
CA TYR A 58 -45.16 24.81 -7.80
C TYR A 58 -46.15 23.65 -7.67
N TYR A 59 -45.67 22.42 -7.44
CA TYR A 59 -46.56 21.28 -7.19
C TYR A 59 -47.36 21.44 -5.90
N ASP A 60 -46.78 21.98 -4.83
CA ASP A 60 -47.46 22.25 -3.57
C ASP A 60 -48.60 23.26 -3.76
N ALA A 61 -48.34 24.33 -4.51
CA ALA A 61 -49.37 25.30 -4.88
C ALA A 61 -50.49 24.66 -5.73
N ALA A 62 -50.12 23.79 -6.69
CA ALA A 62 -51.08 23.11 -7.55
C ALA A 62 -51.98 22.15 -6.75
N ILE A 63 -51.41 21.39 -5.80
CA ILE A 63 -52.14 20.46 -4.93
C ILE A 63 -53.00 21.20 -3.93
N THR A 64 -52.57 22.38 -3.45
CA THR A 64 -53.39 23.22 -2.56
C THR A 64 -54.65 23.70 -3.27
N ARG A 65 -54.55 24.03 -4.56
CA ARG A 65 -55.68 24.50 -5.38
C ARG A 65 -56.60 23.36 -5.83
N ASP A 66 -56.06 22.18 -6.11
CA ASP A 66 -56.82 21.00 -6.51
C ASP A 66 -56.35 19.74 -5.76
N PRO A 67 -56.81 19.54 -4.50
CA PRO A 67 -56.32 18.47 -3.63
C PRO A 67 -56.70 17.05 -4.05
N GLN A 68 -57.66 16.89 -4.96
CA GLN A 68 -58.18 15.59 -5.44
C GLN A 68 -57.53 15.15 -6.76
N ASN A 69 -56.68 16.01 -7.34
CA ASN A 69 -55.98 15.70 -8.58
C ASN A 69 -54.82 14.72 -8.33
N TYR A 70 -55.14 13.44 -8.37
CA TYR A 70 -54.18 12.36 -8.17
C TYR A 70 -53.02 12.41 -9.19
N LEU A 71 -53.21 12.97 -10.40
CA LEU A 71 -52.12 13.11 -11.38
C LEU A 71 -51.10 14.15 -10.95
N THR A 72 -51.53 15.28 -10.37
CA THR A 72 -50.62 16.30 -9.83
C THR A 72 -49.84 15.75 -8.64
N ILE A 73 -50.51 15.04 -7.73
CA ILE A 73 -49.87 14.38 -6.59
C ILE A 73 -48.86 13.33 -7.05
N PHE A 74 -49.22 12.51 -8.05
CA PHE A 74 -48.31 11.53 -8.64
C PHE A 74 -47.06 12.19 -9.27
N ARG A 75 -47.23 13.31 -9.98
CA ARG A 75 -46.12 14.07 -10.56
C ARG A 75 -45.18 14.63 -9.49
N ARG A 76 -45.71 15.09 -8.35
CA ARG A 76 -44.90 15.50 -7.20
C ARG A 76 -44.16 14.33 -6.56
N GLY A 77 -44.82 13.18 -6.42
CA GLY A 77 -44.18 11.93 -5.98
C GLY A 77 -43.02 11.52 -6.88
N ALA A 78 -43.19 11.60 -8.20
CA ALA A 78 -42.12 11.36 -9.18
C ALA A 78 -40.98 12.40 -9.09
N ALA A 79 -41.32 13.67 -8.84
CA ALA A 79 -40.35 14.73 -8.59
C ALA A 79 -39.51 14.43 -7.34
N TYR A 80 -40.14 13.99 -6.25
CA TYR A 80 -39.44 13.56 -5.05
C TYR A 80 -38.46 12.41 -5.32
N LEU A 81 -38.82 11.43 -6.17
CA LEU A 81 -37.90 10.36 -6.56
C LEU A 81 -36.67 10.87 -7.32
N GLN A 82 -36.85 11.81 -8.27
CA GLN A 82 -35.72 12.43 -8.98
C GLN A 82 -34.76 13.17 -8.04
N LEU A 83 -35.28 13.65 -6.90
CA LEU A 83 -34.51 14.33 -5.86
C LEU A 83 -33.99 13.38 -4.76
N GLY A 84 -34.14 12.07 -4.92
CA GLY A 84 -33.72 11.06 -3.93
C GLY A 84 -34.58 11.02 -2.66
N LYS A 85 -35.71 11.75 -2.61
CA LYS A 85 -36.61 11.89 -1.47
C LYS A 85 -37.67 10.78 -1.43
N SER A 86 -37.25 9.53 -1.29
CA SER A 86 -38.15 8.38 -1.45
C SER A 86 -39.22 8.24 -0.36
N SER A 87 -38.97 8.70 0.87
CA SER A 87 -39.99 8.70 1.93
C SER A 87 -41.16 9.60 1.56
N GLN A 88 -40.87 10.83 1.11
CA GLN A 88 -41.88 11.79 0.66
C GLN A 88 -42.61 11.28 -0.59
N ALA A 89 -41.87 10.68 -1.54
CA ALA A 89 -42.48 10.06 -2.72
C ALA A 89 -43.47 8.95 -2.35
N SER A 90 -43.12 8.08 -1.40
CA SER A 90 -44.00 7.00 -0.93
C SER A 90 -45.32 7.55 -0.39
N HIS A 91 -45.28 8.60 0.44
CA HIS A 91 -46.48 9.25 0.97
C HIS A 91 -47.39 9.83 -0.12
N ASP A 92 -46.81 10.43 -1.16
CA ASP A 92 -47.58 10.93 -2.30
C ASP A 92 -48.21 9.78 -3.10
N PHE A 93 -47.50 8.67 -3.31
CA PHE A 93 -48.08 7.49 -3.96
C PHE A 93 -49.19 6.84 -3.11
N ASP A 94 -49.05 6.79 -1.79
CA ASP A 94 -50.12 6.33 -0.90
C ASP A 94 -51.37 7.20 -1.04
N ARG A 95 -51.20 8.53 -1.09
CA ARG A 95 -52.31 9.47 -1.30
C ARG A 95 -52.95 9.31 -2.68
N VAL A 96 -52.16 9.08 -3.73
CA VAL A 96 -52.68 8.78 -5.07
C VAL A 96 -53.54 7.52 -5.05
N LEU A 97 -53.09 6.47 -4.37
CA LEU A 97 -53.77 5.19 -4.30
C LEU A 97 -55.00 5.21 -3.37
N ALA A 98 -55.05 6.13 -2.41
CA ALA A 98 -56.26 6.41 -1.66
C ALA A 98 -57.37 7.04 -2.53
N ILE A 99 -57.00 7.84 -3.54
CA ILE A 99 -57.94 8.47 -4.48
C ILE A 99 -58.27 7.53 -5.65
N LYS A 100 -57.26 6.88 -6.23
CA LYS A 100 -57.38 5.96 -7.37
C LYS A 100 -56.60 4.67 -7.10
N PRO A 101 -57.22 3.66 -6.47
CA PRO A 101 -56.53 2.44 -6.00
C PRO A 101 -55.84 1.61 -7.09
N THR A 102 -56.32 1.66 -8.32
CA THR A 102 -55.81 0.86 -9.45
C THR A 102 -54.87 1.65 -10.36
N PHE A 103 -54.36 2.81 -9.90
CA PHE A 103 -53.46 3.61 -10.72
C PHE A 103 -52.08 2.95 -10.82
N GLU A 104 -51.84 2.29 -11.96
CA GLU A 104 -50.61 1.52 -12.27
C GLU A 104 -49.32 2.30 -11.94
N GLY A 105 -49.24 3.57 -12.35
CA GLY A 105 -48.05 4.38 -12.14
C GLY A 105 -47.63 4.51 -10.67
N ALA A 106 -48.58 4.78 -9.77
CA ALA A 106 -48.27 4.88 -8.33
C ALA A 106 -48.00 3.51 -7.71
N LEU A 107 -48.72 2.46 -8.12
CA LEU A 107 -48.47 1.09 -7.67
C LEU A 107 -47.04 0.64 -8.02
N VAL A 108 -46.62 0.80 -9.28
CA VAL A 108 -45.28 0.42 -9.73
C VAL A 108 -44.19 1.21 -9.01
N GLN A 109 -44.36 2.53 -8.85
CA GLN A 109 -43.34 3.34 -8.16
C GLN A 109 -43.27 3.03 -6.65
N ARG A 110 -44.41 2.82 -5.99
CA ARG A 110 -44.44 2.39 -4.59
C ARG A 110 -43.87 0.99 -4.41
N ALA A 111 -44.16 0.07 -5.33
CA ALA A 111 -43.57 -1.27 -5.35
C ALA A 111 -42.04 -1.19 -5.39
N LYS A 112 -41.46 -0.39 -6.29
CA LYS A 112 -39.99 -0.18 -6.38
C LYS A 112 -39.40 0.37 -5.09
N ILE A 113 -40.06 1.33 -4.44
CA ILE A 113 -39.61 1.85 -3.14
C ILE A 113 -39.63 0.73 -2.08
N LYS A 114 -40.71 -0.05 -2.02
CA LYS A 114 -40.84 -1.19 -1.10
C LYS A 114 -39.80 -2.27 -1.35
N SER A 115 -39.56 -2.62 -2.62
CA SER A 115 -38.50 -3.55 -3.04
C SER A 115 -37.13 -3.08 -2.56
N ARG A 116 -36.82 -1.79 -2.76
CA ARG A 116 -35.55 -1.20 -2.31
C ARG A 116 -35.39 -1.28 -0.79
N ASN A 117 -36.46 -1.12 -0.04
CA ASN A 117 -36.45 -1.17 1.42
C ASN A 117 -36.54 -2.60 1.98
N GLY A 118 -36.67 -3.62 1.12
CA GLY A 118 -36.82 -5.02 1.53
C GLY A 118 -38.23 -5.42 1.98
N ASP A 119 -39.25 -4.59 1.74
CA ASP A 119 -40.66 -5.00 1.90
C ASP A 119 -41.10 -5.82 0.68
N TRP A 120 -40.65 -7.08 0.65
CA TRP A 120 -40.92 -8.04 -0.42
C TRP A 120 -42.42 -8.27 -0.62
N SER A 121 -43.17 -8.38 0.49
CA SER A 121 -44.59 -8.69 0.47
C SER A 121 -45.44 -7.55 -0.06
N GLY A 122 -45.19 -6.32 0.42
CA GLY A 122 -45.90 -5.14 -0.02
C GLY A 122 -45.53 -4.75 -1.45
N ALA A 123 -44.27 -4.94 -1.85
CA ALA A 123 -43.84 -4.72 -3.23
C ALA A 123 -44.54 -5.68 -4.20
N LYS A 124 -44.57 -6.98 -3.87
CA LYS A 124 -45.25 -7.99 -4.67
C LYS A 124 -46.74 -7.67 -4.82
N SER A 125 -47.42 -7.34 -3.72
CA SER A 125 -48.84 -6.97 -3.74
C SER A 125 -49.11 -5.77 -4.65
N ASP A 126 -48.25 -4.75 -4.65
CA ASP A 126 -48.40 -3.58 -5.49
C ASP A 126 -48.18 -3.91 -6.97
N TYR A 127 -47.17 -4.71 -7.32
CA TYR A 127 -46.95 -5.17 -8.70
C TYR A 127 -48.10 -6.04 -9.22
N GLU A 128 -48.64 -6.95 -8.41
CA GLU A 128 -49.78 -7.77 -8.80
C GLU A 128 -51.03 -6.91 -9.04
N THR A 129 -51.29 -5.93 -8.17
CA THR A 129 -52.40 -4.97 -8.34
C THR A 129 -52.22 -4.10 -9.58
N ALA A 130 -50.97 -3.80 -9.96
CA ALA A 130 -50.62 -3.09 -11.18
C ALA A 130 -50.74 -3.95 -12.46
N GLY A 131 -51.14 -5.22 -12.35
CA GLY A 131 -51.23 -6.15 -13.47
C GLY A 131 -49.88 -6.68 -13.97
N LYS A 132 -48.82 -6.62 -13.15
CA LYS A 132 -47.46 -7.09 -13.48
C LYS A 132 -47.16 -8.49 -12.97
N LYS A 133 -48.19 -9.33 -12.76
CA LYS A 133 -48.06 -10.65 -12.12
C LYS A 133 -46.97 -11.54 -12.73
N ASP A 134 -46.86 -11.52 -14.05
CA ASP A 134 -45.90 -12.31 -14.83
C ASP A 134 -44.80 -11.43 -15.45
N GLY A 135 -44.65 -10.18 -14.95
CA GLY A 135 -43.67 -9.22 -15.44
C GLY A 135 -42.26 -9.46 -14.87
N ASP A 136 -41.26 -8.90 -15.55
CA ASP A 136 -39.87 -8.96 -15.12
C ASP A 136 -39.67 -8.37 -13.72
N GLU A 137 -40.45 -7.35 -13.35
CA GLU A 137 -40.32 -6.70 -12.05
C GLU A 137 -40.61 -7.64 -10.86
N ILE A 138 -41.60 -8.54 -10.99
CA ILE A 138 -41.90 -9.54 -9.94
C ILE A 138 -40.85 -10.63 -9.95
N ARG A 139 -40.36 -11.05 -11.13
CA ARG A 139 -39.31 -12.06 -11.23
C ARG A 139 -38.03 -11.59 -10.54
N GLU A 140 -37.57 -10.37 -10.85
CA GLU A 140 -36.42 -9.74 -10.19
C GLU A 140 -36.63 -9.61 -8.67
N LEU A 141 -37.83 -9.22 -8.24
CA LEU A 141 -38.18 -9.12 -6.82
C LEU A 141 -38.05 -10.46 -6.09
N LEU A 142 -38.59 -11.53 -6.68
CA LEU A 142 -38.57 -12.87 -6.09
C LEU A 142 -37.17 -13.46 -6.09
N GLU A 143 -36.38 -13.24 -7.15
CA GLU A 143 -34.97 -13.61 -7.21
C GLU A 143 -34.18 -12.93 -6.07
N ALA A 144 -34.36 -11.62 -5.87
CA ALA A 144 -33.71 -10.89 -4.78
C ALA A 144 -34.19 -11.33 -3.39
N GLN A 145 -35.49 -11.61 -3.20
CA GLN A 145 -36.02 -12.13 -1.94
C GLN A 145 -35.44 -13.51 -1.60
N ASN A 146 -35.34 -14.39 -2.59
CA ASN A 146 -34.73 -15.71 -2.43
C ASN A 146 -33.25 -15.58 -2.09
N ALA A 147 -32.51 -14.72 -2.79
CA ALA A 147 -31.11 -14.44 -2.51
C ALA A 147 -30.92 -13.88 -1.09
N ALA A 148 -31.78 -12.96 -0.64
CA ALA A 148 -31.75 -12.45 0.73
C ALA A 148 -31.95 -13.59 1.75
N THR A 149 -32.89 -14.49 1.50
CA THR A 149 -33.16 -15.65 2.37
C THR A 149 -31.96 -16.60 2.42
N LEU A 150 -31.35 -16.88 1.27
CA LEU A 150 -30.14 -17.70 1.18
C LEU A 150 -28.95 -17.05 1.89
N ALA A 151 -28.81 -15.73 1.81
CA ALA A 151 -27.77 -15.00 2.53
C ALA A 151 -27.90 -15.15 4.05
N HIS A 152 -29.11 -14.99 4.61
CA HIS A 152 -29.35 -15.18 6.04
C HIS A 152 -29.09 -16.63 6.47
N LYS A 153 -29.47 -17.61 5.65
CA LYS A 153 -29.17 -19.02 5.92
C LYS A 153 -27.66 -19.29 5.92
N ALA A 154 -26.95 -18.79 4.90
CA ALA A 154 -25.50 -18.93 4.81
C ALA A 154 -24.77 -18.22 5.96
N GLU A 155 -25.30 -17.09 6.45
CA GLU A 155 -24.80 -16.41 7.66
C GLU A 155 -24.93 -17.31 8.89
N GLN A 156 -26.09 -17.96 9.08
CA GLN A 156 -26.34 -18.88 10.21
C GLN A 156 -25.45 -20.12 10.13
N ASP A 157 -25.25 -20.65 8.93
CA ASP A 157 -24.42 -21.83 8.67
C ASP A 157 -22.91 -21.52 8.69
N GLY A 158 -22.51 -20.24 8.75
CA GLY A 158 -21.11 -19.80 8.72
C GLY A 158 -20.44 -19.90 7.34
N HIS A 159 -21.23 -20.03 6.27
CA HIS A 159 -20.75 -20.05 4.88
C HIS A 159 -20.56 -18.62 4.36
N TRP A 160 -19.51 -17.94 4.83
CA TRP A 160 -19.31 -16.51 4.58
C TRP A 160 -19.22 -16.12 3.10
N SER A 161 -18.57 -16.94 2.27
CA SER A 161 -18.48 -16.68 0.83
C SER A 161 -19.86 -16.67 0.19
N ASP A 162 -20.66 -17.71 0.42
CA ASP A 162 -22.02 -17.82 -0.11
C ASP A 162 -22.92 -16.71 0.44
N CYS A 163 -22.80 -16.38 1.73
CA CYS A 163 -23.52 -15.27 2.32
C CYS A 163 -23.21 -13.96 1.58
N THR A 164 -21.93 -13.65 1.33
CA THR A 164 -21.56 -12.43 0.60
C THR A 164 -22.11 -12.41 -0.82
N THR A 165 -22.00 -13.52 -1.56
CA THR A 165 -22.49 -13.63 -2.93
C THR A 165 -24.01 -13.46 -3.01
N GLN A 166 -24.76 -14.13 -2.13
CA GLN A 166 -26.22 -14.03 -2.11
C GLN A 166 -26.69 -12.64 -1.65
N ALA A 167 -26.02 -12.05 -0.66
CA ALA A 167 -26.32 -10.69 -0.22
C ALA A 167 -26.04 -9.66 -1.30
N ASP A 168 -24.97 -9.83 -2.10
CA ASP A 168 -24.66 -8.95 -3.23
C ASP A 168 -25.76 -8.97 -4.30
N ILE A 169 -26.29 -10.15 -4.63
CA ILE A 169 -27.43 -10.30 -5.55
C ILE A 169 -28.65 -9.57 -4.98
N ALA A 170 -28.99 -9.81 -3.72
CA ALA A 170 -30.17 -9.21 -3.09
C ALA A 170 -30.09 -7.68 -2.99
N VAL A 171 -28.91 -7.12 -2.70
CA VAL A 171 -28.70 -5.67 -2.55
C VAL A 171 -28.89 -4.90 -3.86
N LEU A 172 -28.79 -5.55 -5.03
CA LEU A 172 -29.08 -4.90 -6.33
C LEU A 172 -30.53 -4.39 -6.40
N VAL A 173 -31.47 -5.15 -5.81
CA VAL A 173 -32.89 -4.76 -5.73
C VAL A 173 -33.21 -4.09 -4.40
N ALA A 174 -32.73 -4.63 -3.28
CA ALA A 174 -33.02 -4.18 -1.92
C ALA A 174 -31.87 -3.38 -1.29
N GLY A 175 -31.29 -2.45 -2.03
CA GLY A 175 -30.14 -1.66 -1.57
C GLY A 175 -30.43 -0.71 -0.39
N GLY A 176 -31.69 -0.50 -0.03
CA GLY A 176 -32.11 0.26 1.16
C GLY A 176 -32.49 -0.61 2.35
N ALA A 177 -32.47 -1.93 2.23
CA ALA A 177 -32.80 -2.84 3.32
C ALA A 177 -31.64 -2.89 4.34
N MET A 178 -31.87 -2.31 5.53
CA MET A 178 -30.84 -2.21 6.58
C MET A 178 -30.42 -3.58 7.10
N ASP A 179 -31.38 -4.47 7.37
CA ASP A 179 -31.09 -5.82 7.86
C ASP A 179 -30.18 -6.60 6.90
N LEU A 180 -30.47 -6.50 5.60
CA LEU A 180 -29.66 -7.14 4.55
C LEU A 180 -28.24 -6.56 4.51
N ARG A 181 -28.08 -5.24 4.68
CA ARG A 181 -26.75 -4.61 4.75
C ARG A 181 -26.00 -5.02 6.01
N HIS A 182 -26.67 -5.17 7.14
CA HIS A 182 -26.07 -5.69 8.37
C HIS A 182 -25.56 -7.13 8.18
N THR A 183 -26.39 -8.02 7.63
CA THR A 183 -25.98 -9.39 7.28
C THR A 183 -24.77 -9.38 6.35
N ARG A 184 -24.80 -8.56 5.29
CA ARG A 184 -23.69 -8.48 4.34
C ARG A 184 -22.41 -7.96 4.99
N ALA A 185 -22.49 -6.90 5.79
CA ALA A 185 -21.35 -6.35 6.52
C ALA A 185 -20.72 -7.41 7.42
N LYS A 186 -21.53 -8.14 8.18
CA LYS A 186 -21.07 -9.23 9.06
C LYS A 186 -20.38 -10.34 8.28
N CYS A 187 -20.98 -10.81 7.19
CA CYS A 187 -20.37 -11.85 6.36
C CYS A 187 -19.04 -11.39 5.73
N ARG A 188 -18.94 -10.12 5.32
CA ARG A 188 -17.69 -9.53 4.83
C ARG A 188 -16.63 -9.45 5.92
N PHE A 189 -17.00 -9.04 7.14
CA PHE A 189 -16.07 -9.06 8.29
C PHE A 189 -15.54 -10.45 8.60
N GLU A 190 -16.40 -11.47 8.64
CA GLU A 190 -16.01 -12.86 8.91
C GLU A 190 -15.19 -13.47 7.77
N LYS A 191 -15.43 -13.05 6.53
CA LYS A 191 -14.61 -13.44 5.37
C LYS A 191 -13.24 -12.73 5.34
N GLY A 192 -13.12 -11.54 5.94
CA GLY A 192 -11.92 -10.70 5.90
C GLY A 192 -11.97 -9.57 4.87
N ASP A 193 -13.11 -9.35 4.22
CA ASP A 193 -13.36 -8.27 3.26
C ASP A 193 -13.69 -6.97 4.02
N ILE A 194 -12.71 -6.47 4.79
CA ILE A 194 -12.91 -5.41 5.79
C ILE A 194 -13.36 -4.09 5.17
N VAL A 195 -12.76 -3.67 4.06
CA VAL A 195 -13.05 -2.38 3.42
C VAL A 195 -14.48 -2.36 2.89
N GLU A 196 -14.90 -3.46 2.28
CA GLU A 196 -16.25 -3.66 1.77
C GLU A 196 -17.28 -3.72 2.91
N ALA A 197 -16.92 -4.33 4.04
CA ALA A 197 -17.75 -4.31 5.25
C ALA A 197 -17.96 -2.89 5.80
N LEU A 198 -16.90 -2.08 5.85
CA LEU A 198 -16.99 -0.67 6.26
C LEU A 198 -17.89 0.15 5.32
N SER A 199 -17.91 -0.17 4.02
CA SER A 199 -18.82 0.47 3.06
C SER A 199 -20.29 0.20 3.42
N ASP A 200 -20.63 -1.02 3.82
CA ASP A 200 -21.99 -1.33 4.29
C ASP A 200 -22.35 -0.59 5.58
N LEU A 201 -21.44 -0.56 6.56
CA LEU A 201 -21.63 0.22 7.78
C LEU A 201 -21.82 1.71 7.49
N LEU A 202 -21.10 2.26 6.50
CA LEU A 202 -21.26 3.66 6.11
C LEU A 202 -22.65 3.94 5.54
N HIS A 203 -23.22 3.02 4.75
CA HIS A 203 -24.59 3.16 4.26
C HIS A 203 -25.60 3.10 5.41
N ILE A 204 -25.37 2.21 6.38
CA ILE A 204 -26.22 2.12 7.58
C ILE A 204 -26.14 3.43 8.37
N ALA A 205 -24.94 3.94 8.64
CA ALA A 205 -24.69 5.20 9.36
C ALA A 205 -25.30 6.44 8.68
N GLN A 206 -25.50 6.41 7.36
CA GLN A 206 -26.16 7.50 6.63
C GLN A 206 -27.68 7.51 6.83
N VAL A 207 -28.28 6.35 7.10
CA VAL A 207 -29.73 6.20 7.24
C VAL A 207 -30.16 6.21 8.70
N SER A 208 -29.45 5.48 9.55
CA SER A 208 -29.57 5.60 11.00
C SER A 208 -28.50 6.57 11.48
N SER A 209 -28.89 7.63 12.21
CA SER A 209 -27.96 8.57 12.86
C SER A 209 -27.20 7.95 14.04
N GLY A 210 -26.80 6.68 13.92
CA GLY A 210 -26.16 5.88 14.95
C GLY A 210 -24.72 6.30 15.17
N SER A 211 -24.34 6.47 16.43
CA SER A 211 -22.96 6.74 16.83
C SER A 211 -22.06 5.49 16.74
N SER A 212 -22.64 4.30 16.80
CA SER A 212 -21.94 3.00 16.84
C SER A 212 -21.18 2.71 15.54
N GLU A 213 -21.82 2.89 14.40
CA GLU A 213 -21.23 2.58 13.10
C GLU A 213 -20.05 3.51 12.82
N HIS A 214 -20.21 4.81 13.12
CA HIS A 214 -19.12 5.77 12.99
C HIS A 214 -17.92 5.46 13.88
N LEU A 215 -18.12 4.95 15.10
CA LEU A 215 -17.03 4.49 15.98
C LEU A 215 -16.29 3.30 15.39
N GLN A 216 -17.03 2.29 14.92
CA GLN A 216 -16.46 1.07 14.34
C GLN A 216 -15.67 1.38 13.07
N ILE A 217 -16.23 2.20 12.17
CA ILE A 217 -15.54 2.65 10.96
C ILE A 217 -14.29 3.47 11.35
N SER A 218 -14.39 4.38 12.32
CA SER A 218 -13.26 5.20 12.78
C SER A 218 -12.09 4.35 13.25
N ALA A 219 -12.33 3.48 14.24
CA ALA A 219 -11.30 2.66 14.85
C ALA A 219 -10.67 1.69 13.85
N THR A 220 -11.50 1.04 13.01
CA THR A 220 -11.01 0.11 11.98
C THR A 220 -10.19 0.85 10.92
N SER A 221 -10.68 1.96 10.37
CA SER A 221 -9.92 2.74 9.39
C SER A 221 -8.61 3.27 9.98
N PHE A 222 -8.63 3.80 11.20
CA PHE A 222 -7.44 4.40 11.83
C PHE A 222 -6.38 3.35 12.18
N TYR A 223 -6.72 2.36 13.00
CA TYR A 223 -5.76 1.43 13.57
C TYR A 223 -5.54 0.20 12.67
N ALA A 224 -6.61 -0.38 12.14
CA ALA A 224 -6.52 -1.63 11.39
C ALA A 224 -6.02 -1.40 9.95
N LEU A 225 -6.47 -0.31 9.31
CA LEU A 225 -6.18 -0.03 7.90
C LEU A 225 -5.09 1.02 7.66
N ASN A 226 -4.60 1.69 8.71
CA ASN A 226 -3.67 2.82 8.63
C ASN A 226 -4.19 4.00 7.77
N GLU A 227 -5.46 4.34 7.92
CA GLU A 227 -6.12 5.48 7.27
C GLU A 227 -6.52 6.57 8.29
N PRO A 228 -5.55 7.26 8.92
CA PRO A 228 -5.82 8.13 10.06
C PRO A 228 -6.74 9.32 9.72
N VAL A 229 -6.68 9.82 8.48
CA VAL A 229 -7.56 10.91 8.01
C VAL A 229 -9.01 10.43 7.89
N SER A 230 -9.21 9.23 7.32
CA SER A 230 -10.52 8.61 7.16
C SER A 230 -11.14 8.31 8.53
N GLY A 231 -10.37 7.65 9.40
CA GLY A 231 -10.79 7.30 10.76
C GLY A 231 -11.25 8.53 11.55
N MET A 232 -10.35 9.52 11.71
CA MET A 232 -10.69 10.76 12.41
C MET A 232 -11.87 11.53 11.79
N GLY A 233 -12.09 11.39 10.48
CA GLY A 233 -13.24 11.96 9.79
C GLY A 233 -14.56 11.33 10.26
N GLN A 234 -14.58 10.03 10.53
CA GLN A 234 -15.78 9.30 10.96
C GLN A 234 -16.14 9.55 12.41
N VAL A 235 -15.18 9.54 13.35
CA VAL A 235 -15.49 9.89 14.75
C VAL A 235 -15.91 11.36 14.90
N LYS A 236 -15.49 12.26 14.01
CA LYS A 236 -16.06 13.63 13.94
C LYS A 236 -17.52 13.62 13.51
N LYS A 237 -17.91 12.77 12.56
CA LYS A 237 -19.33 12.59 12.18
C LYS A 237 -20.15 11.96 13.31
N CYS A 238 -19.55 11.06 14.09
CA CYS A 238 -20.17 10.61 15.33
C CYS A 238 -20.49 11.80 16.24
N LEU A 239 -19.51 12.67 16.53
CA LEU A 239 -19.71 13.84 17.39
C LEU A 239 -20.65 14.91 16.79
N HIS A 240 -20.81 14.94 15.47
CA HIS A 240 -21.80 15.79 14.84
C HIS A 240 -23.22 15.30 15.14
N SER A 241 -23.42 13.98 15.17
CA SER A 241 -24.70 13.34 15.46
C SER A 241 -25.01 13.30 16.97
N ASP A 242 -23.98 13.07 17.79
CA ASP A 242 -24.06 13.09 19.25
C ASP A 242 -22.84 13.85 19.85
N PRO A 243 -22.96 15.18 20.06
CA PRO A 243 -21.90 16.02 20.62
C PRO A 243 -21.46 15.62 22.04
N ASP A 244 -22.30 14.90 22.78
CA ASP A 244 -22.05 14.50 24.16
C ASP A 244 -21.58 13.04 24.31
N SER A 245 -21.41 12.33 23.19
CA SER A 245 -20.86 10.98 23.17
C SER A 245 -19.47 10.91 23.83
N LYS A 246 -19.40 10.34 25.04
CA LYS A 246 -18.12 10.07 25.73
C LYS A 246 -17.24 9.11 24.92
N PRO A 247 -17.75 8.00 24.33
CA PRO A 247 -16.95 7.13 23.48
C PRO A 247 -16.30 7.86 22.29
N CYS A 248 -17.06 8.68 21.56
CA CYS A 248 -16.52 9.39 20.40
C CYS A 248 -15.50 10.47 20.79
N ARG A 249 -15.71 11.18 21.92
CA ARG A 249 -14.71 12.12 22.45
C ARG A 249 -13.42 11.40 22.87
N LYS A 250 -13.54 10.24 23.53
CA LYS A 250 -12.40 9.42 23.96
C LYS A 250 -11.60 8.92 22.75
N LEU A 251 -12.25 8.32 21.76
CA LEU A 251 -11.61 7.79 20.56
C LEU A 251 -10.92 8.90 19.76
N LEU A 252 -11.61 10.02 19.47
CA LEU A 252 -11.02 11.14 18.73
C LEU A 252 -9.78 11.73 19.43
N LYS A 253 -9.78 11.78 20.78
CA LYS A 253 -8.62 12.25 21.54
C LYS A 253 -7.44 11.27 21.40
N ALA A 254 -7.70 9.97 21.48
CA ALA A 254 -6.68 8.94 21.30
C ALA A 254 -6.09 8.97 19.87
N GLU A 255 -6.95 8.97 18.85
CA GLU A 255 -6.54 9.04 17.44
C GLU A 255 -5.73 10.31 17.14
N LYS A 256 -6.12 11.48 17.66
CA LYS A 256 -5.34 12.73 17.50
C LYS A 256 -3.96 12.66 18.15
N ALA A 257 -3.84 12.02 19.31
CA ALA A 257 -2.57 11.87 19.99
C ALA A 257 -1.62 10.98 19.17
N VAL A 258 -2.13 9.86 18.67
CA VAL A 258 -1.40 8.95 17.79
C VAL A 258 -1.03 9.63 16.46
N ASP A 259 -1.97 10.28 15.77
CA ASP A 259 -1.72 10.98 14.50
C ASP A 259 -0.63 12.06 14.63
N LYS A 260 -0.60 12.78 15.75
CA LYS A 260 0.47 13.74 16.03
C LYS A 260 1.84 13.08 16.16
N GLN A 261 1.94 11.92 16.80
CA GLN A 261 3.19 11.18 16.91
C GLN A 261 3.58 10.57 15.54
N LEU A 262 2.62 10.01 14.79
CA LEU A 262 2.84 9.49 13.43
C LEU A 262 3.44 10.54 12.50
N LYS A 263 2.91 11.76 12.51
CA LYS A 263 3.46 12.87 11.71
C LYS A 263 4.90 13.21 12.08
N LYS A 264 5.24 13.16 13.37
CA LYS A 264 6.62 13.39 13.84
C LYS A 264 7.56 12.26 13.43
N VAL A 265 7.12 11.00 13.51
CA VAL A 265 7.91 9.85 13.06
C VAL A 265 8.18 9.97 11.57
N LYS A 266 7.15 10.21 10.75
CA LYS A 266 7.29 10.39 9.29
C LYS A 266 8.27 11.52 8.96
N ASP A 267 8.11 12.70 9.58
CA ASP A 267 9.05 13.82 9.40
C ASP A 267 10.48 13.47 9.81
N ALA A 268 10.66 12.72 10.89
CA ALA A 268 11.98 12.29 11.34
C ALA A 268 12.61 11.29 10.37
N MET A 269 11.86 10.31 9.87
CA MET A 269 12.32 9.33 8.89
C MET A 269 12.69 10.00 7.56
N GLU A 270 11.83 10.87 7.02
CA GLU A 270 12.09 11.63 5.78
C GLU A 270 13.35 12.50 5.87
N LYS A 271 13.68 13.01 7.07
CA LYS A 271 14.89 13.81 7.32
C LYS A 271 16.08 12.98 7.79
N SER A 272 16.00 11.65 7.72
CA SER A 272 17.03 10.71 8.21
C SER A 272 17.43 10.94 9.67
N ARG A 273 16.52 11.48 10.50
CA ARG A 273 16.70 11.71 11.94
C ARG A 273 16.26 10.46 12.71
N TYR A 274 16.90 9.34 12.43
CA TYR A 274 16.49 8.02 12.92
C TYR A 274 16.45 7.91 14.45
N ILE A 275 17.36 8.57 15.17
CA ILE A 275 17.35 8.61 16.64
C ILE A 275 16.04 9.23 17.16
N ASN A 276 15.58 10.31 16.53
CA ASN A 276 14.34 10.97 16.94
C ASN A 276 13.12 10.10 16.63
N ALA A 277 13.13 9.40 15.48
CA ALA A 277 12.08 8.45 15.13
C ALA A 277 12.00 7.31 16.16
N VAL A 278 13.14 6.68 16.46
CA VAL A 278 13.24 5.59 17.45
C VAL A 278 12.75 6.04 18.83
N ASN A 279 13.18 7.22 19.30
CA ASN A 279 12.75 7.74 20.62
C ASN A 279 11.24 7.96 20.73
N ILE A 280 10.52 8.08 19.61
CA ILE A 280 9.05 8.16 19.59
C ILE A 280 8.44 6.76 19.46
N LEU A 281 9.05 5.88 18.66
CA LEU A 281 8.53 4.56 18.32
C LEU A 281 8.62 3.56 19.48
N VAL A 282 9.78 3.51 20.15
CA VAL A 282 10.08 2.48 21.16
C VAL A 282 10.02 3.05 22.58
N PRO A 283 9.87 2.20 23.61
CA PRO A 283 9.86 2.65 25.00
C PRO A 283 11.12 3.43 25.39
N THR A 284 10.91 4.52 26.10
CA THR A 284 11.94 5.33 26.77
C THR A 284 11.71 5.32 28.29
N LYS A 285 12.47 6.10 29.06
CA LYS A 285 12.27 6.17 30.52
C LYS A 285 10.93 6.81 30.91
N ASP A 286 10.44 7.73 30.08
CA ASP A 286 9.31 8.60 30.41
C ASP A 286 8.08 8.34 29.54
N ASP A 287 8.21 7.53 28.48
CA ASP A 287 7.17 7.26 27.50
C ASP A 287 7.22 5.80 27.06
N ASP A 288 6.05 5.16 27.00
CA ASP A 288 5.87 3.75 26.61
C ASP A 288 6.14 3.50 25.12
N GLY A 289 6.22 4.56 24.31
CA GLY A 289 6.47 4.51 22.88
C GLY A 289 5.19 4.30 22.06
N LEU A 290 5.25 4.76 20.82
CA LEU A 290 4.12 4.72 19.89
C LEU A 290 3.73 3.28 19.51
N LEU A 291 4.69 2.36 19.39
CA LEU A 291 4.41 0.95 19.08
C LEU A 291 3.48 0.32 20.12
N LYS A 292 3.81 0.45 21.41
CA LYS A 292 3.00 -0.06 22.50
C LYS A 292 1.65 0.65 22.56
N THR A 293 1.64 1.98 22.43
CA THR A 293 0.41 2.78 22.41
C THR A 293 -0.57 2.31 21.33
N VAL A 294 -0.08 2.09 20.10
CA VAL A 294 -0.92 1.61 18.98
C VAL A 294 -1.39 0.18 19.22
N LYS A 295 -0.50 -0.71 19.69
CA LYS A 295 -0.85 -2.10 20.01
C LYS A 295 -1.96 -2.18 21.06
N ASP A 296 -1.79 -1.48 22.18
CA ASP A 296 -2.74 -1.47 23.29
C ASP A 296 -4.06 -0.82 22.88
N SER A 297 -4.02 0.29 22.11
CA SER A 297 -5.22 0.96 21.60
C SER A 297 -6.00 0.08 20.62
N THR A 298 -5.29 -0.63 19.74
CA THR A 298 -5.90 -1.55 18.76
C THR A 298 -6.56 -2.71 19.49
N GLN A 299 -5.87 -3.32 20.46
CA GLN A 299 -6.43 -4.40 21.27
C GLN A 299 -7.65 -3.93 22.07
N GLN A 300 -7.59 -2.75 22.71
CA GLN A 300 -8.74 -2.17 23.38
C GLN A 300 -9.93 -2.00 22.43
N CYS A 301 -9.71 -1.51 21.20
CA CYS A 301 -10.79 -1.38 20.22
C CYS A 301 -11.34 -2.74 19.77
N ARG A 302 -10.52 -3.81 19.74
CA ARG A 302 -10.99 -5.18 19.48
C ARG A 302 -11.85 -5.70 20.64
N ASP A 303 -11.41 -5.49 21.88
CA ASP A 303 -12.13 -5.91 23.08
C ASP A 303 -13.49 -5.18 23.22
N GLU A 304 -13.53 -3.91 22.81
CA GLU A 304 -14.75 -3.09 22.75
C GLU A 304 -15.64 -3.42 21.52
N GLY A 305 -15.22 -4.34 20.64
CA GLY A 305 -15.96 -4.75 19.44
C GLY A 305 -15.93 -3.74 18.28
N LEU A 306 -15.10 -2.69 18.39
CA LEU A 306 -14.95 -1.65 17.36
C LEU A 306 -14.04 -2.07 16.20
N ILE A 307 -13.12 -3.02 16.43
CA ILE A 307 -12.27 -3.60 15.39
C ILE A 307 -12.53 -5.10 15.32
N HIS A 308 -12.96 -5.59 14.15
CA HIS A 308 -13.22 -7.00 13.96
C HIS A 308 -11.94 -7.84 14.04
N LYS A 309 -11.99 -9.03 14.64
CA LYS A 309 -10.84 -9.95 14.82
C LYS A 309 -10.06 -10.24 13.52
N ASN A 310 -10.74 -10.32 12.38
CA ASN A 310 -10.13 -10.59 11.07
C ASN A 310 -9.57 -9.32 10.41
N ALA A 311 -9.75 -8.14 11.02
CA ALA A 311 -9.15 -6.92 10.52
C ALA A 311 -7.62 -6.96 10.70
N PRO A 312 -6.85 -6.51 9.71
CA PRO A 312 -5.38 -6.52 9.78
C PRO A 312 -4.88 -5.49 10.79
N ASP A 313 -3.60 -5.57 11.18
CA ASP A 313 -2.94 -4.61 12.07
C ASP A 313 -1.99 -3.69 11.28
N ARG A 314 -2.46 -3.10 10.16
CA ARG A 314 -1.57 -2.38 9.21
C ARG A 314 -0.79 -1.25 9.86
N LEU A 315 -1.42 -0.44 10.72
CA LEU A 315 -0.72 0.67 11.37
C LEU A 315 0.41 0.18 12.26
N TYR A 316 0.18 -0.88 13.02
CA TYR A 316 1.22 -1.47 13.88
C TYR A 316 2.35 -2.08 13.04
N ASN A 317 2.01 -2.84 12.00
CA ASN A 317 2.98 -3.47 11.11
C ASN A 317 3.87 -2.43 10.43
N ASP A 318 3.29 -1.34 9.91
CA ASP A 318 4.05 -0.26 9.29
C ASP A 318 4.99 0.42 10.28
N LEU A 319 4.59 0.57 11.55
CA LEU A 319 5.46 1.12 12.59
C LEU A 319 6.60 0.17 12.98
N ILE A 320 6.36 -1.14 12.97
CA ILE A 320 7.40 -2.15 13.19
C ILE A 320 8.43 -2.09 12.05
N GLU A 321 7.98 -1.98 10.80
CA GLU A 321 8.86 -1.81 9.64
C GLU A 321 9.71 -0.53 9.75
N LEU A 322 9.10 0.61 10.07
CA LEU A 322 9.81 1.88 10.28
C LEU A 322 10.82 1.79 11.43
N THR A 323 10.51 1.03 12.48
CA THR A 323 11.42 0.82 13.62
C THR A 323 12.62 -0.04 13.22
N CYS A 324 12.39 -1.12 12.47
CA CYS A 324 13.44 -1.94 11.89
C CYS A 324 14.35 -1.12 10.98
N GLU A 325 13.77 -0.29 10.11
CA GLU A 325 14.50 0.61 9.21
C GLU A 325 15.37 1.58 9.98
N ALA A 326 14.79 2.33 10.93
CA ALA A 326 15.52 3.34 11.69
C ALA A 326 16.74 2.75 12.43
N TYR A 327 16.62 1.57 13.04
CA TYR A 327 17.77 0.93 13.69
C TYR A 327 18.79 0.37 12.69
N THR A 328 18.35 -0.14 11.55
CA THR A 328 19.24 -0.68 10.51
C THR A 328 20.07 0.44 9.89
N GLU A 329 19.45 1.58 9.59
CA GLU A 329 20.12 2.79 9.10
C GLU A 329 21.12 3.37 10.11
N MET A 330 20.85 3.21 11.41
CA MET A 330 21.79 3.56 12.48
C MET A 330 22.90 2.52 12.69
N ASN A 331 22.96 1.47 11.87
CA ASN A 331 23.86 0.31 12.02
C ASN A 331 23.75 -0.36 13.41
N ASN A 332 22.58 -0.29 14.04
CA ASN A 332 22.32 -0.88 15.35
C ASN A 332 21.57 -2.22 15.22
N LEU A 333 22.21 -3.18 14.56
CA LEU A 333 21.58 -4.43 14.14
C LEU A 333 21.07 -5.29 15.30
N LYS A 334 21.71 -5.20 16.48
CA LYS A 334 21.27 -5.91 17.69
C LYS A 334 19.90 -5.42 18.18
N LYS A 335 19.68 -4.10 18.17
CA LYS A 335 18.37 -3.52 18.54
C LYS A 335 17.35 -3.64 17.42
N ALA A 336 17.80 -3.62 16.16
CA ALA A 336 16.93 -3.81 15.00
C ALA A 336 16.30 -5.21 14.97
N GLN A 337 17.05 -6.23 15.39
CA GLN A 337 16.71 -7.64 15.23
C GLN A 337 15.26 -8.01 15.60
N PRO A 338 14.75 -7.76 16.82
CA PRO A 338 13.38 -8.17 17.18
C PRO A 338 12.32 -7.55 16.28
N TYR A 339 12.47 -6.27 15.94
CA TYR A 339 11.52 -5.56 15.06
C TYR A 339 11.60 -6.04 13.62
N CYS A 340 12.81 -6.31 13.12
CA CYS A 340 13.00 -6.83 11.76
C CYS A 340 12.50 -8.28 11.63
N GLU A 341 12.65 -9.10 12.65
CA GLU A 341 12.10 -10.45 12.66
C GLU A 341 10.58 -10.43 12.67
N GLU A 342 9.97 -9.59 13.52
CA GLU A 342 8.52 -9.37 13.54
C GLU A 342 8.01 -8.82 12.20
N ALA A 343 8.69 -7.84 11.61
CA ALA A 343 8.38 -7.30 10.28
C ALA A 343 8.31 -8.40 9.22
N LEU A 344 9.28 -9.34 9.21
CA LEU A 344 9.32 -10.44 8.24
C LEU A 344 8.20 -11.46 8.41
N THR A 345 7.55 -11.54 9.58
CA THR A 345 6.39 -12.40 9.77
C THR A 345 5.14 -11.88 9.05
N HIS A 346 5.03 -10.56 8.88
CA HIS A 346 3.87 -9.91 8.25
C HIS A 346 4.16 -9.48 6.81
N ASN A 347 5.39 -9.05 6.54
CA ASN A 347 5.89 -8.67 5.22
C ASN A 347 7.21 -9.41 4.95
N PRO A 348 7.17 -10.61 4.36
CA PRO A 348 8.35 -11.40 4.04
C PRO A 348 9.36 -10.68 3.14
N ASN A 349 8.90 -9.64 2.44
CA ASN A 349 9.67 -8.86 1.48
C ASN A 349 10.05 -7.48 2.02
N CYS A 350 9.97 -7.26 3.34
CA CYS A 350 10.38 -6.02 3.99
C CYS A 350 11.88 -5.76 3.74
N LEU A 351 12.20 -4.75 2.92
CA LEU A 351 13.56 -4.48 2.46
C LEU A 351 14.53 -4.19 3.63
N PRO A 352 14.22 -3.30 4.60
CA PRO A 352 15.12 -3.04 5.72
C PRO A 352 15.38 -4.29 6.55
N ALA A 353 14.37 -5.13 6.75
CA ALA A 353 14.51 -6.36 7.52
C ALA A 353 15.36 -7.42 6.82
N LEU A 354 15.21 -7.58 5.50
CA LEU A 354 16.06 -8.46 4.69
C LEU A 354 17.52 -7.98 4.65
N ILE A 355 17.75 -6.67 4.51
CA ILE A 355 19.10 -6.07 4.59
C ILE A 355 19.72 -6.33 5.97
N GLY A 356 18.96 -6.08 7.05
CA GLY A 356 19.42 -6.32 8.41
C GLY A 356 19.75 -7.80 8.66
N LYS A 357 18.91 -8.73 8.18
CA LYS A 357 19.13 -10.18 8.28
C LYS A 357 20.38 -10.61 7.50
N ALA A 358 20.50 -10.19 6.24
CA ALA A 358 21.66 -10.50 5.42
C ALA A 358 22.96 -9.96 6.02
N THR A 359 22.94 -8.75 6.57
CA THR A 359 24.12 -8.15 7.22
C THR A 359 24.55 -8.97 8.43
N ARG A 360 23.60 -9.41 9.28
CA ARG A 360 23.90 -10.30 10.41
C ARG A 360 24.46 -11.67 9.96
N GLN A 361 23.93 -12.24 8.88
CA GLN A 361 24.44 -13.49 8.31
C GLN A 361 25.87 -13.32 7.80
N LEU A 362 26.17 -12.20 7.13
CA LEU A 362 27.53 -11.88 6.71
C LEU A 362 28.49 -11.70 7.90
N ASP A 363 28.04 -11.06 8.98
CA ASP A 363 28.84 -10.88 10.20
C ASP A 363 29.06 -12.20 10.95
N ALA A 364 28.21 -13.21 10.71
CA ALA A 364 28.31 -14.56 11.25
C ALA A 364 29.04 -15.55 10.30
N ASP A 365 29.65 -15.06 9.22
CA ASP A 365 30.27 -15.87 8.15
C ASP A 365 29.32 -16.87 7.45
N GLU A 366 28.00 -16.66 7.54
CA GLU A 366 26.96 -17.44 6.87
C GLU A 366 26.70 -16.89 5.45
N PHE A 367 27.68 -17.04 4.56
CA PHE A 367 27.66 -16.38 3.24
C PHE A 367 26.57 -16.91 2.29
N GLU A 368 26.37 -18.23 2.18
CA GLU A 368 25.30 -18.78 1.34
C GLU A 368 23.89 -18.34 1.81
N PRO A 369 23.52 -18.44 3.11
CA PRO A 369 22.28 -17.88 3.61
C PRO A 369 22.12 -16.37 3.35
N ALA A 370 23.20 -15.59 3.50
CA ALA A 370 23.18 -14.16 3.19
C ALA A 370 22.85 -13.89 1.71
N ILE A 371 23.46 -14.63 0.79
CA ILE A 371 23.19 -14.51 -0.66
C ILE A 371 21.73 -14.86 -0.96
N GLN A 372 21.18 -15.91 -0.35
CA GLN A 372 19.77 -16.28 -0.53
C GLN A 372 18.83 -15.16 -0.06
N THR A 373 19.04 -14.64 1.15
CA THR A 373 18.26 -13.51 1.70
C THR A 373 18.33 -12.29 0.79
N LEU A 374 19.51 -11.97 0.26
CA LEU A 374 19.70 -10.81 -0.62
C LEU A 374 19.11 -11.02 -2.02
N ASN A 375 19.11 -12.24 -2.54
CA ASN A 375 18.41 -12.55 -3.81
C ASN A 375 16.90 -12.38 -3.65
N GLN A 376 16.32 -12.85 -2.54
CA GLN A 376 14.92 -12.58 -2.22
C GLN A 376 14.65 -11.07 -2.16
N ALA A 377 15.53 -10.29 -1.52
CA ALA A 377 15.41 -8.84 -1.50
C ALA A 377 15.48 -8.24 -2.91
N LYS A 378 16.38 -8.73 -3.77
CA LYS A 378 16.56 -8.26 -5.14
C LYS A 378 15.35 -8.56 -6.04
N GLU A 379 14.70 -9.71 -5.88
CA GLU A 379 13.52 -10.08 -6.66
C GLU A 379 12.38 -9.07 -6.50
N HIS A 380 12.17 -8.59 -5.27
CA HIS A 380 11.12 -7.62 -4.93
C HIS A 380 11.58 -6.16 -4.94
N HIS A 381 12.89 -5.89 -4.86
CA HIS A 381 13.49 -4.54 -4.78
C HIS A 381 14.68 -4.36 -5.74
N GLN A 382 14.43 -4.58 -7.03
CA GLN A 382 15.48 -4.66 -8.08
C GLN A 382 16.40 -3.42 -8.16
N ASN A 383 15.87 -2.25 -7.81
CA ASN A 383 16.58 -0.96 -7.91
C ASN A 383 17.39 -0.60 -6.64
N SER A 384 17.40 -1.46 -5.63
CA SER A 384 18.16 -1.17 -4.40
C SER A 384 19.67 -1.32 -4.63
N GLN A 385 20.38 -0.19 -4.72
CA GLN A 385 21.85 -0.15 -4.79
C GLN A 385 22.47 -0.89 -3.60
N LYS A 386 21.88 -0.72 -2.41
CA LYS A 386 22.38 -1.35 -1.19
C LYS A 386 22.36 -2.88 -1.25
N VAL A 387 21.30 -3.46 -1.81
CA VAL A 387 21.19 -4.92 -2.01
C VAL A 387 22.25 -5.41 -3.00
N GLN A 388 22.49 -4.66 -4.08
CA GLN A 388 23.51 -5.02 -5.07
C GLN A 388 24.93 -5.01 -4.47
N GLU A 389 25.26 -3.97 -3.71
CA GLU A 389 26.54 -3.85 -2.98
C GLU A 389 26.74 -5.02 -2.01
N LEU A 390 25.71 -5.33 -1.22
CA LEU A 390 25.75 -6.44 -0.26
C LEU A 390 25.87 -7.80 -0.95
N LEU A 391 25.19 -8.00 -2.10
CA LEU A 391 25.32 -9.23 -2.89
C LEU A 391 26.75 -9.40 -3.41
N GLN A 392 27.34 -8.35 -3.97
CA GLN A 392 28.71 -8.39 -4.45
C GLN A 392 29.69 -8.68 -3.30
N LYS A 393 29.49 -8.05 -2.14
CA LYS A 393 30.26 -8.34 -0.93
C LYS A 393 30.09 -9.80 -0.51
N ALA A 394 28.86 -10.30 -0.46
CA ALA A 394 28.54 -11.66 -0.04
C ALA A 394 29.19 -12.72 -0.96
N HIS A 395 29.08 -12.56 -2.27
CA HIS A 395 29.76 -13.43 -3.24
C HIS A 395 31.28 -13.38 -3.12
N THR A 396 31.85 -12.19 -2.90
CA THR A 396 33.29 -12.03 -2.70
C THR A 396 33.77 -12.77 -1.45
N LEU A 397 33.08 -12.59 -0.33
CA LEU A 397 33.39 -13.29 0.92
C LEU A 397 33.20 -14.80 0.81
N LEU A 398 32.15 -15.24 0.12
CA LEU A 398 31.92 -16.66 -0.14
C LEU A 398 33.09 -17.28 -0.93
N LYS A 399 33.51 -16.65 -2.03
CA LYS A 399 34.65 -17.13 -2.82
C LYS A 399 35.91 -17.21 -1.98
N ARG A 400 36.21 -16.15 -1.21
CA ARG A 400 37.36 -16.12 -0.30
C ARG A 400 37.32 -17.26 0.74
N SER A 401 36.14 -17.58 1.28
CA SER A 401 35.99 -18.65 2.29
C SER A 401 36.28 -20.05 1.76
N LYS A 402 36.11 -20.26 0.44
CA LYS A 402 36.36 -21.52 -0.26
C LYS A 402 37.80 -21.63 -0.80
N GLN A 403 38.52 -20.51 -0.87
CA GLN A 403 39.88 -20.42 -1.39
C GLN A 403 40.93 -20.71 -0.32
N LYS A 404 42.12 -21.10 -0.77
CA LYS A 404 43.27 -21.31 0.09
C LYS A 404 43.74 -19.96 0.66
N ASP A 405 43.82 -19.84 1.99
CA ASP A 405 44.25 -18.58 2.61
C ASP A 405 45.79 -18.46 2.63
N TYR A 406 46.36 -17.80 1.63
CA TYR A 406 47.81 -17.55 1.54
C TYR A 406 48.37 -16.73 2.72
N TYR A 407 47.56 -15.86 3.34
CA TYR A 407 47.99 -15.09 4.51
C TYR A 407 48.16 -16.01 5.72
N LYS A 408 47.24 -16.99 5.86
CA LYS A 408 47.35 -18.04 6.88
C LYS A 408 48.57 -18.95 6.63
N VAL A 409 48.90 -19.25 5.37
CA VAL A 409 50.11 -20.03 5.01
C VAL A 409 51.39 -19.30 5.44
N LEU A 410 51.47 -17.98 5.20
CA LEU A 410 52.63 -17.17 5.62
C LEU A 410 52.58 -16.74 7.09
N GLY A 411 51.47 -16.95 7.80
CA GLY A 411 51.28 -16.55 9.19
C GLY A 411 51.25 -15.04 9.38
N VAL A 412 50.70 -14.30 8.41
CA VAL A 412 50.58 -12.83 8.41
C VAL A 412 49.11 -12.42 8.36
N THR A 413 48.80 -11.18 8.72
CA THR A 413 47.44 -10.63 8.58
C THR A 413 47.21 -10.13 7.16
N ARG A 414 45.95 -9.96 6.76
CA ARG A 414 45.62 -9.41 5.42
C ARG A 414 46.09 -7.97 5.23
N ASP A 415 46.14 -7.22 6.33
CA ASP A 415 46.65 -5.85 6.38
C ASP A 415 48.18 -5.77 6.39
N SER A 416 48.88 -6.91 6.37
CA SER A 416 50.35 -6.92 6.41
C SER A 416 50.95 -6.25 5.18
N GLU A 417 51.92 -5.37 5.44
CA GLU A 417 52.66 -4.67 4.40
C GLU A 417 53.60 -5.62 3.65
N GLU A 418 54.01 -5.25 2.43
CA GLU A 418 54.90 -6.06 1.58
C GLU A 418 56.19 -6.48 2.32
N ARG A 419 56.72 -5.60 3.17
CA ARG A 419 57.91 -5.88 3.99
C ARG A 419 57.67 -7.02 5.00
N GLU A 420 56.49 -7.07 5.61
CA GLU A 420 56.11 -8.09 6.58
C GLU A 420 55.90 -9.44 5.90
N ILE A 421 55.23 -9.44 4.75
CA ILE A 421 55.04 -10.61 3.89
C ILE A 421 56.40 -11.21 3.50
N LYS A 422 57.33 -10.37 3.02
CA LYS A 422 58.69 -10.79 2.64
C LYS A 422 59.52 -11.31 3.82
N LYS A 423 59.35 -10.71 5.00
CA LYS A 423 60.02 -11.16 6.23
C LYS A 423 59.49 -12.53 6.68
N ALA A 424 58.17 -12.72 6.64
CA ALA A 424 57.53 -13.99 6.97
C ALA A 424 57.95 -15.11 6.01
N TYR A 425 57.94 -14.83 4.70
CA TYR A 425 58.43 -15.74 3.67
C TYR A 425 59.86 -16.22 3.96
N ARG A 426 60.83 -15.28 4.11
CA ARG A 426 62.23 -15.63 4.40
C ARG A 426 62.37 -16.51 5.64
N LYS A 427 61.61 -16.22 6.70
CA LYS A 427 61.63 -17.00 7.93
C LYS A 427 61.12 -18.43 7.70
N LEU A 428 60.03 -18.59 6.97
CA LEU A 428 59.41 -19.88 6.68
C LEU A 428 60.25 -20.71 5.70
N THR A 429 60.84 -20.10 4.67
CA THR A 429 61.77 -20.78 3.75
C THR A 429 62.97 -21.35 4.50
N ILE A 430 63.55 -20.62 5.45
CA ILE A 430 64.67 -21.14 6.27
C ILE A 430 64.21 -22.29 7.17
N LEU A 431 62.99 -22.20 7.73
CA LEU A 431 62.45 -23.20 8.64
C LEU A 431 62.13 -24.52 7.93
N HIS A 432 61.60 -24.44 6.71
CA HIS A 432 61.11 -25.58 5.93
C HIS A 432 62.09 -26.04 4.84
N HIS A 433 63.30 -25.48 4.77
CA HIS A 433 64.34 -25.95 3.85
C HIS A 433 64.64 -27.44 4.11
N PRO A 434 64.80 -28.29 3.07
CA PRO A 434 65.01 -29.74 3.22
C PRO A 434 66.09 -30.10 4.26
N ASP A 435 67.22 -29.38 4.24
CA ASP A 435 68.33 -29.59 5.18
C ASP A 435 67.97 -29.32 6.65
N LYS A 436 67.17 -28.28 6.92
CA LYS A 436 66.75 -27.91 8.29
C LYS A 436 65.54 -28.69 8.77
N ALA A 437 64.65 -29.08 7.85
CA ALA A 437 63.49 -29.90 8.15
C ALA A 437 63.90 -31.35 8.46
N ALA A 438 64.91 -31.89 7.77
CA ALA A 438 65.49 -33.20 8.06
C ALA A 438 66.08 -33.27 9.48
N GLN A 439 66.73 -32.20 9.95
CA GLN A 439 67.23 -32.09 11.33
C GLN A 439 66.12 -32.07 12.39
N LYS A 440 64.88 -31.77 12.00
CA LYS A 440 63.70 -31.74 12.88
C LYS A 440 62.81 -32.98 12.76
N GLY A 441 63.26 -34.03 12.06
CA GLY A 441 62.52 -35.28 11.90
C GLY A 441 61.30 -35.19 10.99
N THR A 442 61.23 -34.18 10.12
CA THR A 442 60.18 -34.04 9.10
C THR A 442 60.58 -34.80 7.83
N SER A 443 59.65 -35.49 7.18
CA SER A 443 59.97 -36.22 5.94
C SER A 443 60.34 -35.25 4.80
N PRO A 444 61.21 -35.65 3.85
CA PRO A 444 61.56 -34.81 2.70
C PRO A 444 60.35 -34.37 1.88
N GLU A 445 59.36 -35.27 1.72
CA GLU A 445 58.12 -34.99 0.99
C GLU A 445 57.25 -33.93 1.69
N GLU A 446 57.11 -34.00 3.02
CA GLU A 446 56.37 -33.00 3.78
C GLU A 446 57.04 -31.61 3.76
N ALA A 447 58.37 -31.59 3.84
CA ALA A 447 59.15 -30.35 3.74
C ALA A 447 58.99 -29.71 2.36
N GLN A 448 59.05 -30.51 1.30
CA GLN A 448 58.87 -30.05 -0.07
C GLN A 448 57.45 -29.54 -0.33
N LYS A 449 56.42 -30.24 0.18
CA LYS A 449 55.03 -29.79 0.09
C LYS A 449 54.82 -28.45 0.79
N LYS A 450 55.29 -28.29 2.03
CA LYS A 450 55.18 -27.01 2.75
C LYS A 450 55.95 -25.90 2.06
N MET A 451 57.14 -26.19 1.52
CA MET A 451 57.91 -25.20 0.77
C MET A 451 57.16 -24.75 -0.50
N ALA A 452 56.51 -25.68 -1.21
CA ALA A 452 55.68 -25.35 -2.36
C ALA A 452 54.51 -24.43 -1.97
N GLU A 453 53.80 -24.72 -0.87
CA GLU A 453 52.71 -23.87 -0.37
C GLU A 453 53.19 -22.47 0.04
N ILE A 454 54.37 -22.36 0.67
CA ILE A 454 54.98 -21.09 1.07
C ILE A 454 55.39 -20.26 -0.15
N ASN A 455 55.96 -20.88 -1.17
CA ASN A 455 56.37 -20.21 -2.40
C ASN A 455 55.16 -19.70 -3.19
N GLU A 456 54.14 -20.55 -3.34
CA GLU A 456 52.85 -20.21 -3.96
C GLU A 456 52.19 -19.02 -3.25
N ALA A 457 52.14 -19.04 -1.90
CA ALA A 457 51.60 -17.95 -1.11
C ALA A 457 52.39 -16.64 -1.28
N TYR A 458 53.72 -16.72 -1.35
CA TYR A 458 54.55 -15.54 -1.55
C TYR A 458 54.45 -14.97 -2.96
N GLU A 459 54.34 -15.81 -3.99
CA GLU A 459 54.15 -15.38 -5.38
C GLU A 459 52.89 -14.52 -5.53
N VAL A 460 51.77 -14.96 -4.95
CA VAL A 460 50.49 -14.23 -5.00
C VAL A 460 50.52 -12.98 -4.13
N LEU A 461 51.07 -13.06 -2.90
CA LEU A 461 51.00 -11.95 -1.94
C LEU A 461 52.08 -10.88 -2.11
N SER A 462 53.18 -11.18 -2.82
CA SER A 462 54.28 -10.22 -3.04
C SER A 462 54.04 -9.29 -4.24
N ASP A 463 53.20 -9.70 -5.19
CA ASP A 463 52.79 -8.85 -6.31
C ASP A 463 51.52 -8.05 -5.96
N PRO A 464 51.53 -6.70 -6.06
CA PRO A 464 50.38 -5.89 -5.69
C PRO A 464 49.10 -6.17 -6.51
N GLU A 465 49.24 -6.54 -7.78
CA GLU A 465 48.11 -6.82 -8.66
C GLU A 465 47.49 -8.19 -8.33
N LEU A 466 48.33 -9.23 -8.18
CA LEU A 466 47.90 -10.57 -7.78
C LEU A 466 47.31 -10.56 -6.37
N LYS A 467 47.92 -9.84 -5.41
CA LYS A 467 47.37 -9.65 -4.07
C LYS A 467 45.98 -9.00 -4.14
N ALA A 468 45.82 -7.95 -4.93
CA ALA A 468 44.53 -7.28 -5.08
C ALA A 468 43.46 -8.16 -5.75
N ARG A 469 43.84 -9.01 -6.72
CA ARG A 469 42.94 -10.01 -7.33
C ARG A 469 42.52 -11.07 -6.32
N PHE A 470 43.48 -11.65 -5.60
CA PHE A 470 43.23 -12.61 -4.54
C PHE A 470 42.34 -12.03 -3.45
N ASP A 471 42.60 -10.79 -3.05
CA ASP A 471 41.74 -10.07 -2.12
C ASP A 471 40.36 -9.80 -2.71
N ARG A 472 40.14 -9.73 -4.02
CA ARG A 472 38.77 -9.70 -4.59
C ARG A 472 38.09 -11.08 -4.69
N GLY A 473 38.70 -12.12 -4.13
CA GLY A 473 38.20 -13.49 -4.21
C GLY A 473 38.47 -14.15 -5.56
N ASP A 474 39.45 -13.66 -6.32
CA ASP A 474 39.95 -14.25 -7.57
C ASP A 474 41.36 -14.80 -7.33
N ASP A 475 41.46 -16.11 -7.09
CA ASP A 475 42.74 -16.79 -6.82
C ASP A 475 43.46 -17.13 -8.14
N PRO A 476 44.63 -16.53 -8.42
CA PRO A 476 45.36 -16.75 -9.68
C PRO A 476 45.80 -18.21 -9.91
N ASN A 477 45.93 -18.99 -8.83
CA ASN A 477 46.46 -20.36 -8.88
C ASN A 477 45.37 -21.44 -8.70
N ASP A 478 44.10 -21.04 -8.56
CA ASP A 478 42.99 -21.97 -8.40
C ASP A 478 42.64 -22.65 -9.73
N GLN A 479 42.98 -23.94 -9.83
CA GLN A 479 42.74 -24.77 -11.02
C GLN A 479 41.24 -24.99 -11.31
N SER A 480 40.35 -24.76 -10.33
CA SER A 480 38.91 -24.92 -10.52
C SER A 480 38.24 -23.77 -11.30
N GLN A 481 38.94 -22.64 -11.48
CA GLN A 481 38.45 -21.45 -12.20
C GLN A 481 39.04 -21.27 -13.61
N GLN A 482 39.77 -22.25 -14.16
CA GLN A 482 40.24 -22.25 -15.55
C GLN A 482 39.09 -22.46 -16.55
N GLY A 483 38.24 -21.44 -16.70
CA GLY A 483 37.13 -21.38 -17.66
C GLY A 483 36.99 -20.06 -18.40
N SER A 484 37.92 -19.10 -18.25
CA SER A 484 37.92 -17.85 -19.02
C SER A 484 39.23 -17.66 -19.82
N PRO A 485 39.16 -17.36 -21.13
CA PRO A 485 40.30 -17.41 -22.03
C PRO A 485 41.04 -16.08 -22.03
N PHE A 486 42.02 -15.92 -21.14
CA PHE A 486 43.06 -14.91 -21.37
C PHE A 486 44.43 -15.56 -21.24
N GLN A 487 45.03 -15.78 -22.41
CA GLN A 487 46.38 -16.30 -22.63
C GLN A 487 47.39 -15.36 -21.97
N GLY A 488 48.00 -15.81 -20.86
CA GLY A 488 49.21 -15.23 -20.30
C GLY A 488 50.18 -16.37 -20.01
N GLN A 489 51.32 -16.40 -20.71
CA GLN A 489 52.30 -17.48 -20.60
C GLN A 489 52.86 -17.62 -19.18
N PRO A 490 53.11 -18.85 -18.68
CA PRO A 490 53.83 -19.07 -17.43
C PRO A 490 55.30 -18.68 -17.59
N PHE A 491 55.73 -17.63 -16.90
CA PHE A 491 57.14 -17.23 -16.85
C PHE A 491 57.91 -18.19 -15.93
N GLY A 492 58.35 -19.32 -16.49
CA GLY A 492 59.33 -20.20 -15.84
C GLY A 492 60.74 -19.64 -16.01
N PHE A 493 61.36 -19.21 -14.92
CA PHE A 493 62.81 -19.03 -14.86
C PHE A 493 63.48 -20.40 -14.67
N PRO A 494 64.48 -20.72 -15.51
CA PRO A 494 65.72 -21.29 -14.96
C PRO A 494 66.95 -20.57 -15.52
N GLY A 495 67.93 -20.37 -14.65
CA GLY A 495 69.10 -19.55 -14.90
C GLY A 495 70.13 -20.09 -15.88
N GLY A 496 71.03 -19.18 -16.25
CA GLY A 496 72.46 -19.43 -16.50
C GLY A 496 72.84 -20.11 -17.81
N GLY A 497 73.34 -19.32 -18.78
CA GLY A 497 74.13 -19.84 -19.90
C GLY A 497 74.27 -18.86 -21.06
N GLN A 498 75.44 -18.25 -21.20
CA GLN A 498 75.84 -17.53 -22.42
C GLN A 498 75.86 -18.47 -23.62
N GLN A 499 75.31 -18.06 -24.77
CA GLN A 499 76.02 -17.98 -26.05
C GLN A 499 75.13 -17.38 -27.15
N GLN A 500 75.79 -16.62 -28.02
CA GLN A 500 75.25 -15.89 -29.15
C GLN A 500 74.62 -16.81 -30.20
N PHE A 501 73.55 -16.38 -30.87
CA PHE A 501 73.45 -16.50 -32.33
C PHE A 501 72.52 -15.42 -32.90
N PHE A 502 73.13 -14.53 -33.69
CA PHE A 502 72.53 -13.66 -34.68
C PHE A 502 71.70 -14.50 -35.67
N HIS A 503 70.59 -14.00 -36.23
CA HIS A 503 70.25 -14.05 -37.66
C HIS A 503 69.02 -13.18 -37.99
N GLN A 504 69.05 -12.64 -39.20
CA GLN A 504 68.33 -11.48 -39.71
C GLN A 504 66.87 -11.74 -40.13
N ARG A 505 66.10 -10.64 -40.13
CA ARG A 505 64.92 -10.28 -40.98
C ARG A 505 64.91 -10.91 -42.40
N PRO A 506 63.77 -11.00 -43.13
CA PRO A 506 62.82 -9.89 -43.42
C PRO A 506 61.32 -10.30 -43.50
N GLY A 507 60.32 -9.44 -43.25
CA GLY A 507 59.90 -8.31 -44.10
C GLY A 507 58.63 -8.70 -44.88
N GLY A 508 57.55 -7.89 -44.79
CA GLY A 508 56.36 -8.05 -45.63
C GLY A 508 55.11 -7.46 -45.00
N GLY A 509 54.77 -6.22 -45.35
CA GLY A 509 53.52 -5.57 -44.99
C GLY A 509 52.41 -5.83 -46.00
N GLN A 510 51.16 -5.80 -45.55
CA GLN A 510 50.02 -5.38 -46.37
C GLN A 510 48.84 -5.03 -45.46
N GLY A 511 48.36 -3.79 -45.55
CA GLY A 511 47.06 -3.40 -45.05
C GLY A 511 45.98 -3.67 -46.10
N PHE A 512 44.77 -3.97 -45.66
CA PHE A 512 43.56 -3.85 -46.48
C PHE A 512 42.38 -3.34 -45.66
N LYS A 513 41.65 -2.42 -46.30
CA LYS A 513 40.45 -1.70 -45.86
C LYS A 513 39.22 -2.60 -45.89
N PHE A 514 38.25 -2.33 -45.01
CA PHE A 514 36.87 -2.82 -45.13
C PHE A 514 35.93 -1.68 -45.53
N GLN A 515 35.15 -1.91 -46.58
CA GLN A 515 34.03 -1.08 -47.04
C GLN A 515 32.80 -1.99 -47.23
N HIS A 516 31.68 -1.55 -46.62
CA HIS A 516 30.25 -1.85 -46.86
C HIS A 516 29.75 -3.30 -47.04
N GLN A 517 28.65 -3.67 -46.37
CA GLN A 517 27.26 -3.49 -46.87
C GLN A 517 26.19 -4.13 -45.95
N GLY A 518 25.02 -3.48 -45.86
CA GLY A 518 23.73 -4.04 -45.40
C GLY A 518 23.36 -3.67 -43.95
N GLY A 519 22.34 -2.87 -43.61
CA GLY A 519 21.15 -2.41 -44.32
C GLY A 519 19.91 -3.14 -43.79
N PHE A 520 19.19 -2.57 -42.82
CA PHE A 520 17.75 -2.81 -42.60
C PHE A 520 17.14 -1.67 -41.77
N GLN A 521 16.10 -1.05 -42.34
CA GLN A 521 15.39 0.12 -41.84
C GLN A 521 13.90 -0.24 -41.90
N PHE A 522 13.16 -0.04 -40.81
CA PHE A 522 11.71 -0.22 -40.77
C PHE A 522 11.02 1.12 -40.41
N PRO A 523 9.81 1.39 -40.96
CA PRO A 523 9.23 2.72 -41.07
C PRO A 523 8.18 3.02 -40.00
N GLY A 524 7.77 4.28 -39.96
CA GLY A 524 7.00 4.91 -38.89
C GLY A 524 5.50 4.59 -38.82
N GLY A 525 4.84 5.25 -37.87
CA GLY A 525 3.39 5.28 -37.73
C GLY A 525 3.00 6.02 -36.44
N GLY A 526 2.55 7.26 -36.56
CA GLY A 526 1.87 8.00 -35.47
C GLY A 526 0.37 8.05 -35.71
N PHE A 527 -0.41 8.28 -34.64
CA PHE A 527 -1.69 9.02 -34.63
C PHE A 527 -2.02 9.46 -33.17
N PRO A 528 -2.82 10.52 -32.98
CA PRO A 528 -2.99 11.25 -31.72
C PRO A 528 -4.26 10.88 -30.94
N PHE A 529 -4.27 11.25 -29.66
CA PHE A 529 -5.47 11.58 -28.88
C PHE A 529 -5.24 12.91 -28.18
#